data_AF-A0A9E2ZQG4-F1
#
_entry.id   AF-A0A9E2ZQG4-F1
#
_cell.length_a   1.000
_cell.length_b   1.000
_cell.length_c   1.000
_cell.angle_alpha   90.00
_cell.angle_beta   90.00
_cell.angle_gamma   90.00
#
_symmetry.space_group_name_H-M   'P 1'
#
loop_
_entity.id
_entity.type
_entity.pdbx_description
1 polymer ?
#
loop_
_entity_poly.entity_id
_entity_poly.type
_entity_poly.pdbx_seq_one_letter_code
_entity_poly.pdbx_strand_id
1 'polypeptide(L)'
;MSGEGAETYLRLLAEAELRRAAHAADGWEGPAGHGEPGTGTVAAEIALWRIRRAGRILAAAGALDEESAERAADDLRAALTVRSRGLLSRSLARRPAAPPWMLLASGGAAPRRRAPTARHAGVSMRAVPVGRTLQVADGRAPSALHFMSLVRTAAEAVITVVMRMHWPADGSSTDLEITGAGPHHLPYRQLWASDNRGAGYSVVFDGDGGTASWQGVVRLSPAPARGTRWLDLVGDGTALLRLHLVRQAARQPGPAVEESAAPPPAERLLTQEAERILAAAWDARGPTPDPDLGEIVTVLTHAGAIAADSPAPGQLAALYGRLGLAGHGIAVPAAAEIPAPWASVAAQREAAPPASGQEVFTPLAVVLPEIDGARFALAGLSCAAGESHLHVVAAGMPPPADRLTHIGSPGFSWWLKDGAGNWHVGRASEACTLGDGTQAFRLRLAPPLAAVPDTAEVVVTGPATRARAAVAVRPAPQTSED
;
A
#
# COMPACT_ATOMS: atom_id res chain seq x y z
N MET A 1 15.56 11.35 -20.64
CA MET A 1 15.20 12.70 -21.10
C MET A 1 13.76 13.05 -20.70
N SER A 2 13.38 12.97 -19.41
CA SER A 2 11.98 13.17 -18.97
C SER A 2 11.70 14.52 -18.29
N GLY A 3 12.72 15.16 -17.67
CA GLY A 3 12.54 16.41 -16.92
C GLY A 3 12.20 17.63 -17.79
N GLU A 4 12.97 17.86 -18.84
CA GLU A 4 12.80 19.04 -19.71
C GLU A 4 11.44 19.05 -20.45
N GLY A 5 10.95 17.86 -20.85
CA GLY A 5 9.63 17.70 -21.45
C GLY A 5 8.50 17.99 -20.47
N ALA A 6 8.61 17.49 -19.24
CA ALA A 6 7.63 17.73 -18.17
C ALA A 6 7.55 19.22 -17.77
N GLU A 7 8.70 19.89 -17.60
CA GLU A 7 8.75 21.33 -17.32
C GLU A 7 8.17 22.16 -18.46
N THR A 8 8.53 21.81 -19.71
CA THR A 8 8.00 22.49 -20.90
C THR A 8 6.49 22.34 -20.99
N TYR A 9 5.96 21.15 -20.74
CA TYR A 9 4.52 20.89 -20.72
C TYR A 9 3.80 21.74 -19.65
N LEU A 10 4.29 21.75 -18.41
CA LEU A 10 3.66 22.56 -17.34
C LEU A 10 3.69 24.05 -17.65
N ARG A 11 4.79 24.55 -18.23
CA ARG A 11 4.89 25.96 -18.65
C ARG A 11 3.86 26.30 -19.73
N LEU A 12 3.74 25.47 -20.76
CA LEU A 12 2.77 25.67 -21.84
C LEU A 12 1.32 25.57 -21.33
N LEU A 13 1.05 24.64 -20.42
CA LEU A 13 -0.25 24.50 -19.78
C LEU A 13 -0.58 25.74 -18.94
N ALA A 14 0.38 26.24 -18.16
CA ALA A 14 0.20 27.45 -17.33
C ALA A 14 -0.09 28.67 -18.19
N GLU A 15 0.61 28.83 -19.32
CA GLU A 15 0.35 29.92 -20.26
C GLU A 15 -1.05 29.80 -20.88
N ALA A 16 -1.46 28.62 -21.31
CA ALA A 16 -2.79 28.38 -21.87
C ALA A 16 -3.91 28.67 -20.85
N GLU A 17 -3.75 28.22 -19.60
CA GLU A 17 -4.71 28.51 -18.53
C GLU A 17 -4.74 29.98 -18.14
N LEU A 18 -3.60 30.67 -18.14
CA LEU A 18 -3.53 32.11 -17.91
C LEU A 18 -4.31 32.90 -18.97
N ARG A 19 -4.19 32.52 -20.25
CA ARG A 19 -4.96 33.14 -21.35
C ARG A 19 -6.45 32.86 -21.19
N ARG A 20 -6.85 31.63 -20.85
CA ARG A 20 -8.26 31.27 -20.58
C ARG A 20 -8.86 32.08 -19.43
N ALA A 21 -8.13 32.21 -18.32
CA ALA A 21 -8.57 33.00 -17.18
C ALA A 21 -8.68 34.49 -17.52
N ALA A 22 -7.77 35.04 -18.33
CA ALA A 22 -7.84 36.42 -18.81
C ALA A 22 -9.09 36.64 -19.69
N HIS A 23 -9.35 35.76 -20.67
CA HIS A 23 -10.55 35.85 -21.51
C HIS A 23 -11.86 35.76 -20.71
N ALA A 24 -11.90 34.91 -19.67
CA ALA A 24 -13.05 34.80 -18.78
C ALA A 24 -13.26 36.07 -17.94
N ALA A 25 -12.19 36.82 -17.65
CA ALA A 25 -12.26 38.10 -16.96
C ALA A 25 -12.68 39.25 -17.91
N ASP A 26 -12.24 39.23 -19.17
CA ASP A 26 -12.56 40.27 -20.16
C ASP A 26 -14.01 40.17 -20.68
N GLY A 27 -14.56 38.95 -20.79
CA GLY A 27 -15.97 38.72 -21.17
C GLY A 27 -17.02 39.27 -20.19
N TRP A 28 -16.58 39.88 -19.08
CA TRP A 28 -17.39 40.53 -18.06
C TRP A 28 -17.69 42.01 -18.37
N GLU A 29 -16.91 42.68 -19.23
CA GLU A 29 -17.12 44.09 -19.59
C GLU A 29 -18.26 44.29 -20.61
N GLY A 30 -19.41 43.64 -20.39
CA GLY A 30 -20.66 43.91 -21.09
C GLY A 30 -21.49 45.01 -20.39
N PRO A 31 -22.26 45.84 -21.13
CA PRO A 31 -22.89 47.06 -20.60
C PRO A 31 -24.15 46.85 -19.72
N ALA A 32 -24.35 45.68 -19.10
CA ALA A 32 -25.49 45.44 -18.21
C ALA A 32 -25.05 44.65 -16.95
N GLY A 33 -24.90 45.37 -15.85
CA GLY A 33 -24.35 44.89 -14.57
C GLY A 33 -25.28 43.97 -13.76
N HIS A 34 -25.54 42.76 -14.25
CA HIS A 34 -26.22 41.69 -13.49
C HIS A 34 -25.49 40.33 -13.54
N GLY A 35 -24.17 40.33 -13.70
CA GLY A 35 -23.38 39.11 -13.51
C GLY A 35 -23.12 38.81 -12.02
N GLU A 36 -23.08 37.53 -11.65
CA GLU A 36 -22.70 37.09 -10.30
C GLU A 36 -21.22 37.38 -9.99
N PRO A 37 -20.89 38.07 -8.88
CA PRO A 37 -19.51 38.34 -8.48
C PRO A 37 -18.79 37.04 -8.05
N GLY A 38 -18.22 36.30 -9.01
CA GLY A 38 -17.51 35.05 -8.71
C GLY A 38 -16.84 34.32 -9.89
N THR A 39 -17.19 34.62 -11.14
CA THR A 39 -16.75 33.85 -12.32
C THR A 39 -15.24 33.91 -12.59
N GLY A 40 -14.62 35.10 -12.53
CA GLY A 40 -13.17 35.25 -12.72
C GLY A 40 -12.33 34.58 -11.61
N THR A 41 -12.83 34.57 -10.38
CA THR A 41 -12.21 33.84 -9.26
C THR A 41 -12.30 32.33 -9.44
N VAL A 42 -13.44 31.82 -9.91
CA VAL A 42 -13.63 30.39 -10.17
C VAL A 42 -12.72 29.93 -11.32
N ALA A 43 -12.57 30.72 -12.38
CA ALA A 43 -11.66 30.40 -13.49
C ALA A 43 -10.18 30.32 -13.03
N ALA A 44 -9.74 31.23 -12.17
CA ALA A 44 -8.39 31.22 -11.59
C ALA A 44 -8.16 30.01 -10.67
N GLU A 45 -9.16 29.62 -9.86
CA GLU A 45 -9.09 28.43 -9.02
C GLU A 45 -9.03 27.14 -9.84
N ILE A 46 -9.83 27.05 -10.91
CA ILE A 46 -9.79 25.92 -11.86
C ILE A 46 -8.43 25.83 -12.55
N ALA A 47 -7.88 26.95 -13.02
CA ALA A 47 -6.56 27.00 -13.63
C ALA A 47 -5.47 26.51 -12.68
N LEU A 48 -5.48 26.97 -11.43
CA LEU A 48 -4.53 26.55 -10.41
C LEU A 48 -4.69 25.06 -10.05
N TRP A 49 -5.93 24.57 -9.97
CA TRP A 49 -6.21 23.16 -9.74
C TRP A 49 -5.63 22.29 -10.86
N ARG A 50 -5.80 22.66 -12.14
CA ARG A 50 -5.27 21.92 -13.30
C ARG A 50 -3.74 21.85 -13.30
N ILE A 51 -3.04 22.96 -13.01
CA ILE A 51 -1.57 22.93 -12.91
C ILE A 51 -1.10 22.05 -11.77
N ARG A 52 -1.71 22.16 -10.59
CA ARG A 52 -1.37 21.29 -9.46
C ARG A 52 -1.65 19.82 -9.76
N ARG A 53 -2.75 19.52 -10.46
CA ARG A 53 -3.11 18.16 -10.86
C ARG A 53 -2.07 17.59 -11.83
N ALA A 54 -1.77 18.29 -12.92
CA ALA A 54 -0.75 17.89 -13.89
C ALA A 54 0.64 17.75 -13.25
N GLY A 55 1.04 18.70 -12.40
CA GLY A 55 2.31 18.66 -11.67
C GLY A 55 2.42 17.44 -10.77
N ARG A 56 1.35 17.08 -10.05
CA ARG A 56 1.31 15.85 -9.22
C ARG A 56 1.39 14.58 -10.06
N ILE A 57 0.73 14.53 -11.21
CA ILE A 57 0.81 13.38 -12.13
C ILE A 57 2.26 13.18 -12.59
N LEU A 58 2.93 14.25 -13.01
CA LEU A 58 4.32 14.21 -13.48
C LEU A 58 5.29 13.88 -12.34
N ALA A 59 5.03 14.37 -11.13
CA ALA A 59 5.81 14.02 -9.95
C ALA A 59 5.66 12.54 -9.58
N ALA A 60 4.44 12.01 -9.60
CA ALA A 60 4.17 10.59 -9.35
C ALA A 60 4.82 9.69 -10.41
N ALA A 61 4.88 10.15 -11.66
CA ALA A 61 5.57 9.47 -12.75
C ALA A 61 7.10 9.68 -12.74
N GLY A 62 7.67 10.36 -11.73
CA GLY A 62 9.11 10.64 -11.65
C GLY A 62 9.66 11.50 -12.80
N ALA A 63 8.77 12.17 -13.55
CA ALA A 63 9.14 13.06 -14.64
C ALA A 63 9.48 14.47 -14.14
N LEU A 64 9.04 14.82 -12.93
CA LEU A 64 9.32 16.08 -12.26
C LEU A 64 9.51 15.86 -10.76
N ASP A 65 10.26 16.70 -10.06
CA ASP A 65 10.23 16.69 -8.59
C ASP A 65 9.02 17.48 -8.04
N GLU A 66 8.55 17.11 -6.85
CA GLU A 66 7.37 17.72 -6.24
C GLU A 66 7.55 19.23 -5.98
N GLU A 67 8.76 19.65 -5.63
CA GLU A 67 9.07 21.06 -5.40
C GLU A 67 8.95 21.89 -6.70
N SER A 68 9.43 21.36 -7.82
CA SER A 68 9.28 21.99 -9.13
C SER A 68 7.82 22.04 -9.59
N ALA A 69 7.03 21.00 -9.30
CA ALA A 69 5.58 21.01 -9.54
C ALA A 69 4.86 22.10 -8.71
N GLU A 70 5.22 22.25 -7.44
CA GLU A 70 4.67 23.28 -6.55
C GLU A 70 5.08 24.69 -7.00
N ARG A 71 6.36 24.88 -7.35
CA ARG A 71 6.88 26.15 -7.87
C ARG A 71 6.08 26.62 -9.10
N ALA A 72 5.80 25.73 -10.06
CA ALA A 72 5.01 26.08 -11.24
C ALA A 72 3.58 26.56 -10.89
N ALA A 73 2.94 25.94 -9.90
CA ALA A 73 1.61 26.34 -9.44
C ALA A 73 1.63 27.70 -8.72
N ASP A 74 2.69 27.98 -7.97
CA ASP A 74 2.86 29.26 -7.26
C ASP A 74 3.18 30.40 -8.22
N ASP A 75 3.98 30.16 -9.26
CA ASP A 75 4.24 31.12 -10.33
C ASP A 75 2.96 31.50 -11.10
N LEU A 76 2.11 30.52 -11.43
CA LEU A 76 0.81 30.80 -12.04
C LEU A 76 -0.09 31.62 -11.10
N ARG A 77 -0.11 31.28 -9.80
CA ARG A 77 -0.89 32.05 -8.80
C ARG A 77 -0.42 33.50 -8.73
N ALA A 78 0.89 33.73 -8.75
CA ALA A 78 1.46 35.07 -8.76
C ALA A 78 1.06 35.83 -10.02
N ALA A 79 1.16 35.21 -11.20
CA ALA A 79 0.76 35.81 -12.48
C ALA A 79 -0.73 36.15 -12.53
N LEU A 80 -1.61 35.25 -12.09
CA LEU A 80 -3.06 35.48 -12.01
C LEU A 80 -3.40 36.61 -11.04
N THR A 81 -2.69 36.69 -9.91
CA THR A 81 -2.86 37.75 -8.93
C THR A 81 -2.50 39.10 -9.54
N VAL A 82 -1.31 39.25 -10.13
CA VAL A 82 -0.87 40.53 -10.74
C VAL A 82 -1.82 41.01 -11.83
N ARG A 83 -2.39 40.09 -12.62
CA ARG A 83 -3.23 40.44 -13.79
C ARG A 83 -4.72 40.64 -13.48
N SER A 84 -5.20 40.29 -12.28
CA SER A 84 -6.61 40.44 -11.93
C SER A 84 -6.84 41.44 -10.79
N ARG A 85 -7.51 42.55 -11.10
CA ARG A 85 -7.90 43.57 -10.10
C ARG A 85 -8.77 42.99 -8.98
N GLY A 86 -9.59 41.96 -9.28
CA GLY A 86 -10.44 41.25 -8.31
C GLY A 86 -9.66 40.40 -7.30
N LEU A 87 -8.64 39.64 -7.73
CA LEU A 87 -7.81 38.85 -6.81
C LEU A 87 -6.83 39.73 -6.02
N LEU A 88 -6.32 40.81 -6.62
CA LEU A 88 -5.53 41.83 -5.90
C LEU A 88 -6.33 42.41 -4.73
N SER A 89 -7.57 42.87 -4.98
CA SER A 89 -8.46 43.41 -3.94
C SER A 89 -8.72 42.41 -2.80
N ARG A 90 -8.95 41.13 -3.11
CA ARG A 90 -9.16 40.07 -2.11
C ARG A 90 -7.90 39.69 -1.35
N SER A 91 -6.74 39.64 -2.02
CA SER A 91 -5.45 39.36 -1.38
C SER A 91 -5.02 40.49 -0.43
N LEU A 92 -5.34 41.74 -0.77
CA LEU A 92 -5.13 42.91 0.08
C LEU A 92 -6.12 42.92 1.26
N ALA A 93 -7.37 42.52 1.06
CA ALA A 93 -8.39 42.42 2.11
C ALA A 93 -8.17 41.23 3.08
N ARG A 94 -7.46 40.17 2.67
CA ARG A 94 -7.13 38.99 3.51
C ARG A 94 -5.76 39.08 4.19
N ARG A 95 -5.02 40.18 4.10
CA ARG A 95 -3.83 40.38 4.94
C ARG A 95 -4.27 40.48 6.41
N PRO A 96 -3.89 39.57 7.31
CA PRO A 96 -3.91 39.93 8.73
C PRO A 96 -2.93 41.10 8.91
N ALA A 97 -3.32 42.11 9.67
CA ALA A 97 -2.44 43.20 10.06
C ALA A 97 -1.31 42.66 10.95
N ALA A 98 -0.27 42.09 10.34
CA ALA A 98 0.94 41.71 11.02
C ALA A 98 1.83 42.97 11.16
N PRO A 99 2.27 43.33 12.37
CA PRO A 99 3.07 44.53 12.60
C PRO A 99 4.47 44.45 11.97
N PRO A 100 5.13 45.60 11.71
CA PRO A 100 6.33 45.71 10.86
C PRO A 100 7.55 44.93 11.34
N TRP A 101 7.59 44.52 12.62
CA TRP A 101 8.71 43.77 13.19
C TRP A 101 8.72 42.29 12.80
N MET A 102 7.65 41.75 12.19
CA MET A 102 7.66 40.39 11.60
C MET A 102 8.32 40.31 10.22
N LEU A 103 8.51 41.42 9.51
CA LEU A 103 9.17 41.44 8.19
C LEU A 103 10.70 41.37 8.26
N LEU A 104 11.28 41.46 9.46
CA LEU A 104 12.72 41.24 9.70
C LEU A 104 13.04 39.81 10.16
N ALA A 105 12.05 38.91 10.22
CA ALA A 105 12.25 37.50 10.57
C ALA A 105 11.97 36.53 9.39
N SER A 106 11.85 37.02 8.16
CA SER A 106 11.58 36.19 6.97
C SER A 106 12.83 35.80 6.17
N GLY A 107 14.03 36.06 6.71
CA GLY A 107 15.32 35.67 6.12
C GLY A 107 15.87 34.32 6.58
N GLY A 108 15.08 33.52 7.28
CA GLY A 108 15.49 32.22 7.78
C GLY A 108 14.36 31.23 7.62
N ALA A 109 14.16 30.74 6.40
CA ALA A 109 13.67 29.37 6.26
C ALA A 109 14.65 28.52 7.07
N ALA A 110 14.27 28.16 8.30
CA ALA A 110 14.96 27.13 9.03
C ALA A 110 15.13 25.99 8.02
N PRO A 111 16.36 25.52 7.76
CA PRO A 111 16.55 24.45 6.80
C PRO A 111 15.58 23.37 7.26
N ARG A 112 14.55 23.07 6.44
CA ARG A 112 13.79 21.84 6.59
C ARG A 112 14.90 20.82 6.68
N ARG A 113 15.13 20.29 7.89
CA ARG A 113 16.12 19.26 8.12
C ARG A 113 15.77 18.26 7.06
N ARG A 114 16.62 18.18 6.03
CA ARG A 114 16.58 17.14 5.04
C ARG A 114 16.43 15.92 5.91
N ALA A 115 15.27 15.24 5.86
CA ALA A 115 15.15 13.95 6.51
C ALA A 115 16.41 13.24 6.02
N PRO A 116 17.29 12.79 6.93
CA PRO A 116 18.55 12.25 6.49
C PRO A 116 18.16 11.22 5.44
N THR A 117 18.68 11.38 4.23
CA THR A 117 18.85 10.28 3.31
C THR A 117 19.86 9.37 3.99
N ALA A 118 19.45 8.81 5.13
CA ALA A 118 19.97 7.57 5.62
C ALA A 118 19.60 6.63 4.48
N ARG A 119 20.57 6.44 3.58
CA ARG A 119 20.81 5.13 3.02
C ARG A 119 20.72 4.21 4.23
N HIS A 120 19.56 3.58 4.44
CA HIS A 120 19.36 2.55 5.44
C HIS A 120 20.07 1.30 4.94
N ALA A 121 21.37 1.43 4.69
CA ALA A 121 22.25 0.36 4.30
C ALA A 121 22.34 -0.59 5.49
N GLY A 122 21.74 -1.77 5.35
CA GLY A 122 22.01 -2.89 6.24
C GLY A 122 21.08 -3.06 7.44
N VAL A 123 19.77 -2.78 7.31
CA VAL A 123 18.82 -3.27 8.32
C VAL A 123 18.86 -4.80 8.32
N SER A 124 19.45 -5.40 9.35
CA SER A 124 19.47 -6.85 9.51
C SER A 124 18.08 -7.34 9.88
N MET A 125 17.43 -8.08 8.99
CA MET A 125 16.13 -8.69 9.22
C MET A 125 16.27 -10.22 9.27
N ARG A 126 15.65 -10.85 10.26
CA ARG A 126 15.57 -12.31 10.38
C ARG A 126 14.14 -12.73 10.63
N ALA A 127 13.67 -13.72 9.89
CA ALA A 127 12.39 -14.35 10.12
C ALA A 127 12.58 -15.80 10.60
N VAL A 128 11.71 -16.25 11.52
CA VAL A 128 11.68 -17.62 12.03
C VAL A 128 10.23 -18.11 12.00
N PRO A 129 9.97 -19.28 11.37
CA PRO A 129 8.63 -19.84 11.37
C PRO A 129 8.31 -20.39 12.77
N VAL A 130 7.14 -20.01 13.30
CA VAL A 130 6.62 -20.48 14.58
C VAL A 130 5.59 -21.59 14.33
N GLY A 131 4.54 -21.31 13.54
CA GLY A 131 3.56 -22.31 13.10
C GLY A 131 2.83 -23.02 14.24
N ARG A 132 2.41 -22.29 15.27
CA ARG A 132 1.69 -22.85 16.43
C ARG A 132 0.30 -22.25 16.54
N THR A 133 -0.63 -23.00 17.11
CA THR A 133 -1.99 -22.54 17.34
C THR A 133 -2.33 -22.66 18.82
N LEU A 134 -2.83 -21.58 19.41
CA LEU A 134 -3.46 -21.58 20.72
C LEU A 134 -4.96 -21.74 20.52
N GLN A 135 -5.52 -22.84 21.01
CA GLN A 135 -6.96 -23.04 21.05
C GLN A 135 -7.51 -22.36 22.29
N VAL A 136 -8.51 -21.50 22.09
CA VAL A 136 -9.16 -20.73 23.14
C VAL A 136 -10.57 -21.27 23.29
N ALA A 137 -10.75 -22.14 24.28
CA ALA A 137 -12.04 -22.67 24.66
C ALA A 137 -12.79 -21.62 25.49
N ASP A 138 -13.47 -20.69 24.83
CA ASP A 138 -14.43 -19.79 25.46
C ASP A 138 -15.85 -20.29 25.15
N GLY A 139 -16.72 -20.37 26.18
CA GLY A 139 -18.09 -20.87 26.03
C GLY A 139 -18.99 -19.97 25.17
N ARG A 140 -18.60 -18.71 24.93
CA ARG A 140 -19.28 -17.76 24.06
C ARG A 140 -18.58 -17.61 22.71
N ALA A 141 -17.26 -17.73 22.69
CA ALA A 141 -16.43 -17.36 21.55
C ALA A 141 -15.26 -18.32 21.31
N PRO A 142 -15.50 -19.60 20.96
CA PRO A 142 -14.42 -20.52 20.62
C PRO A 142 -13.55 -19.92 19.53
N SER A 143 -12.23 -19.89 19.74
CA SER A 143 -11.33 -19.26 18.78
C SER A 143 -9.97 -19.95 18.72
N ALA A 144 -9.30 -19.79 17.59
CA ALA A 144 -7.97 -20.29 17.36
C ALA A 144 -7.04 -19.11 17.05
N LEU A 145 -6.02 -18.90 17.88
CA LEU A 145 -4.97 -17.91 17.64
C LEU A 145 -3.76 -18.60 17.01
N HIS A 146 -3.55 -18.33 15.73
CA HIS A 146 -2.46 -18.87 14.92
C HIS A 146 -1.24 -17.94 14.95
N PHE A 147 -0.14 -18.42 15.52
CA PHE A 147 1.17 -17.77 15.53
C PHE A 147 1.95 -18.22 14.30
N MET A 148 2.18 -17.29 13.36
CA MET A 148 2.82 -17.62 12.08
C MET A 148 4.33 -17.54 12.20
N SER A 149 4.93 -16.35 12.08
CA SER A 149 6.39 -16.20 12.14
C SER A 149 6.80 -15.06 13.04
N LEU A 150 7.94 -15.24 13.71
CA LEU A 150 8.65 -14.18 14.41
C LEU A 150 9.59 -13.48 13.43
N VAL A 151 9.39 -12.18 13.22
CA VAL A 151 10.31 -11.32 12.48
C VAL A 151 11.03 -10.40 13.45
N ARG A 152 12.34 -10.29 13.27
CA ARG A 152 13.23 -9.51 14.12
C ARG A 152 14.09 -8.56 13.31
N THR A 153 14.18 -7.34 13.79
CA THR A 153 15.17 -6.35 13.38
C THR A 153 16.25 -6.22 14.47
N ALA A 154 17.08 -5.18 14.40
CA ALA A 154 18.02 -4.86 15.45
C ALA A 154 17.34 -4.39 16.75
N ALA A 155 16.19 -3.74 16.64
CA ALA A 155 15.51 -3.08 17.77
C ALA A 155 14.15 -3.72 18.12
N GLU A 156 13.46 -4.31 17.15
CA GLU A 156 12.09 -4.79 17.31
C GLU A 156 11.97 -6.30 17.04
N ALA A 157 10.96 -6.90 17.65
CA ALA A 157 10.59 -8.30 17.46
C ALA A 157 9.07 -8.44 17.46
N VAL A 158 8.53 -8.92 16.35
CA VAL A 158 7.08 -9.06 16.15
C VAL A 158 6.72 -10.45 15.67
N ILE A 159 5.64 -11.00 16.20
CA ILE A 159 5.07 -12.26 15.72
C ILE A 159 3.81 -11.93 14.93
N THR A 160 3.73 -12.30 13.66
CA THR A 160 2.47 -12.16 12.91
C THR A 160 1.48 -13.22 13.34
N VAL A 161 0.24 -12.80 13.57
CA VAL A 161 -0.81 -13.63 14.16
C VAL A 161 -2.14 -13.48 13.41
N VAL A 162 -2.91 -14.55 13.39
CA VAL A 162 -4.30 -14.55 12.91
C VAL A 162 -5.16 -15.24 13.94
N MET A 163 -6.24 -14.60 14.38
CA MET A 163 -7.24 -15.18 15.25
C MET A 163 -8.48 -15.52 14.43
N ARG A 164 -8.87 -16.79 14.42
CA ARG A 164 -10.09 -17.29 13.78
C ARG A 164 -11.17 -17.50 14.85
N MET A 165 -12.32 -16.86 14.68
CA MET A 165 -13.46 -17.01 15.59
C MET A 165 -14.45 -18.06 15.07
N HIS A 166 -14.70 -19.10 15.84
CA HIS A 166 -15.63 -20.17 15.51
C HIS A 166 -16.96 -19.93 16.23
N TRP A 167 -17.78 -19.04 15.67
CA TRP A 167 -19.09 -18.70 16.20
C TRP A 167 -20.14 -19.79 15.89
N PRO A 168 -21.17 -19.95 16.74
CA PRO A 168 -22.33 -20.76 16.43
C PRO A 168 -23.09 -20.24 15.20
N ALA A 169 -23.77 -21.14 14.48
CA ALA A 169 -24.45 -20.84 13.23
C ALA A 169 -25.72 -19.95 13.37
N ASP A 170 -26.22 -19.76 14.59
CA ASP A 170 -27.40 -18.92 14.88
C ASP A 170 -27.10 -17.41 14.86
N GLY A 171 -25.82 -17.02 14.76
CA GLY A 171 -25.40 -15.64 14.54
C GLY A 171 -25.76 -14.67 15.67
N SER A 172 -26.22 -15.16 16.82
CA SER A 172 -26.83 -14.32 17.87
C SER A 172 -25.81 -13.76 18.86
N SER A 173 -24.85 -12.97 18.39
CA SER A 173 -24.01 -12.19 19.30
C SER A 173 -24.13 -10.71 18.99
N THR A 174 -24.86 -9.99 19.83
CA THR A 174 -24.84 -8.52 19.90
C THR A 174 -23.43 -7.97 20.16
N ASP A 175 -22.49 -8.79 20.65
CA ASP A 175 -21.10 -8.39 20.86
C ASP A 175 -20.31 -8.29 19.53
N LEU A 176 -20.82 -8.88 18.43
CA LEU A 176 -20.23 -8.82 17.08
C LEU A 176 -20.26 -7.41 16.48
N GLU A 177 -21.36 -6.68 16.66
CA GLU A 177 -21.53 -5.33 16.09
C GLU A 177 -20.71 -4.28 16.84
N ILE A 178 -20.40 -4.53 18.12
CA ILE A 178 -19.78 -3.54 19.01
C ILE A 178 -18.26 -3.70 19.10
N THR A 179 -17.74 -4.93 19.09
CA THR A 179 -16.30 -5.18 19.40
C THR A 179 -15.50 -5.90 18.31
N GLY A 180 -16.15 -6.59 17.37
CA GLY A 180 -15.47 -7.38 16.32
C GLY A 180 -14.63 -8.55 16.87
N ALA A 181 -14.03 -9.36 15.99
CA ALA A 181 -13.03 -10.35 16.39
C ALA A 181 -11.75 -9.66 16.90
N GLY A 182 -11.08 -10.24 17.89
CA GLY A 182 -9.84 -9.66 18.42
C GLY A 182 -9.35 -10.22 19.75
N PRO A 183 -8.16 -9.79 20.18
CA PRO A 183 -7.48 -10.29 21.37
C PRO A 183 -8.22 -9.95 22.69
N HIS A 184 -9.16 -9.00 22.68
CA HIS A 184 -10.05 -8.72 23.80
C HIS A 184 -10.99 -9.89 24.14
N HIS A 185 -11.14 -10.85 23.24
CA HIS A 185 -11.86 -12.12 23.49
C HIS A 185 -10.98 -13.22 24.09
N LEU A 186 -9.69 -12.95 24.36
CA LEU A 186 -8.87 -13.90 25.10
C LEU A 186 -9.31 -13.90 26.58
N PRO A 187 -9.52 -15.07 27.21
CA PRO A 187 -10.05 -15.18 28.57
C PRO A 187 -8.99 -14.88 29.65
N TYR A 188 -7.95 -14.11 29.31
CA TYR A 188 -6.80 -13.83 30.16
C TYR A 188 -6.72 -12.33 30.45
N ARG A 189 -6.59 -11.96 31.73
CA ARG A 189 -6.41 -10.55 32.13
C ARG A 189 -4.99 -10.06 31.85
N GLN A 190 -4.02 -10.95 32.01
CA GLN A 190 -2.61 -10.70 31.77
C GLN A 190 -2.04 -11.79 30.86
N LEU A 191 -1.35 -11.35 29.81
CA LEU A 191 -0.61 -12.23 28.91
C LEU A 191 0.84 -11.74 28.82
N TRP A 192 1.78 -12.66 28.99
CA TRP A 192 3.21 -12.38 28.87
C TRP A 192 3.95 -13.59 28.30
N ALA A 193 5.21 -13.39 27.95
CA ALA A 193 6.09 -14.49 27.53
C ALA A 193 7.33 -14.55 28.42
N SER A 194 7.91 -15.75 28.57
CA SER A 194 9.23 -15.93 29.16
C SER A 194 10.13 -16.77 28.24
N ASP A 195 11.43 -16.52 28.23
CA ASP A 195 12.36 -17.34 27.45
C ASP A 195 13.02 -18.49 28.23
N ASN A 196 13.76 -19.29 27.48
CA ASN A 196 14.61 -20.37 27.98
C ASN A 196 15.74 -19.94 28.94
N ARG A 197 15.90 -18.65 29.22
CA ARG A 197 16.87 -18.08 30.16
C ARG A 197 16.17 -17.38 31.33
N GLY A 198 14.84 -17.44 31.40
CA GLY A 198 14.03 -16.80 32.43
C GLY A 198 13.77 -15.31 32.21
N ALA A 199 14.13 -14.74 31.06
CA ALA A 199 13.79 -13.35 30.74
C ALA A 199 12.28 -13.25 30.42
N GLY A 200 11.61 -12.28 31.04
CA GLY A 200 10.20 -11.99 30.81
C GLY A 200 9.97 -10.90 29.76
N TYR A 201 8.84 -10.97 29.06
CA TYR A 201 8.44 -10.05 28.00
C TYR A 201 6.98 -9.67 28.14
N SER A 202 6.67 -8.37 28.02
CA SER A 202 5.29 -7.95 27.82
C SER A 202 4.83 -8.30 26.41
N VAL A 203 3.56 -8.67 26.28
CA VAL A 203 2.90 -9.02 25.03
C VAL A 203 1.84 -7.97 24.74
N VAL A 204 1.93 -7.31 23.60
CA VAL A 204 0.94 -6.35 23.12
C VAL A 204 0.45 -6.78 21.76
N PHE A 205 -0.87 -6.84 21.59
CA PHE A 205 -1.50 -7.12 20.31
C PHE A 205 -1.82 -5.80 19.60
N ASP A 206 -1.53 -5.75 18.31
CA ASP A 206 -1.90 -4.66 17.42
C ASP A 206 -2.43 -5.27 16.12
N GLY A 207 -3.53 -4.74 15.60
CA GLY A 207 -4.21 -5.27 14.44
C GLY A 207 -5.69 -5.01 14.48
N ASP A 208 -6.36 -5.44 13.43
CA ASP A 208 -7.76 -5.21 13.17
C ASP A 208 -8.40 -6.50 12.64
N GLY A 209 -9.72 -6.55 12.71
CA GLY A 209 -10.48 -7.75 12.41
C GLY A 209 -11.89 -7.44 11.99
N GLY A 210 -12.45 -8.35 11.20
CA GLY A 210 -13.88 -8.40 10.94
C GLY A 210 -14.60 -9.23 12.01
N THR A 211 -15.76 -9.77 11.66
CA THR A 211 -16.55 -10.63 12.54
C THR A 211 -15.99 -12.05 12.67
N ALA A 212 -15.39 -12.57 11.59
CA ALA A 212 -14.93 -13.97 11.51
C ALA A 212 -13.44 -14.17 11.84
N SER A 213 -12.61 -13.15 11.60
CA SER A 213 -11.17 -13.22 11.84
C SER A 213 -10.58 -11.87 12.23
N TRP A 214 -9.60 -11.91 13.12
CA TRP A 214 -8.72 -10.79 13.45
C TRP A 214 -7.30 -11.11 12.99
N GLN A 215 -6.59 -10.11 12.50
CA GLN A 215 -5.28 -10.27 11.87
C GLN A 215 -4.36 -9.16 12.38
N GLY A 216 -3.15 -9.51 12.82
CA GLY A 216 -2.30 -8.52 13.44
C GLY A 216 -0.91 -9.03 13.79
N VAL A 217 -0.29 -8.32 14.72
CA VAL A 217 1.01 -8.63 15.29
C VAL A 217 0.95 -8.70 16.81
N VAL A 218 1.79 -9.56 17.35
CA VAL A 218 2.18 -9.58 18.76
C VAL A 218 3.56 -8.94 18.88
N ARG A 219 3.63 -7.83 19.60
CA ARG A 219 4.88 -7.15 19.95
C ARG A 219 5.41 -7.69 21.27
N LEU A 220 6.71 -7.97 21.30
CA LEU A 220 7.42 -8.40 22.51
C LEU A 220 8.33 -7.28 22.99
N SER A 221 8.17 -6.86 24.24
CA SER A 221 9.05 -5.86 24.86
C SER A 221 9.66 -6.37 26.17
N PRO A 222 11.01 -6.37 26.30
CA PRO A 222 11.99 -6.02 25.27
C PRO A 222 12.04 -7.04 24.10
N ALA A 223 12.76 -6.74 23.02
CA ALA A 223 12.96 -7.72 21.95
C ALA A 223 13.75 -8.94 22.47
N PRO A 224 13.35 -10.20 22.16
CA PRO A 224 14.09 -11.39 22.60
C PRO A 224 15.55 -11.41 22.12
N ALA A 225 16.46 -11.98 22.90
CA ALA A 225 17.88 -12.04 22.54
C ALA A 225 18.14 -12.94 21.31
N ARG A 226 19.24 -12.74 20.58
CA ARG A 226 19.57 -13.54 19.36
C ARG A 226 19.70 -15.05 19.62
N GLY A 227 20.03 -15.44 20.86
CA GLY A 227 20.15 -16.83 21.29
C GLY A 227 18.92 -17.43 21.95
N THR A 228 17.79 -16.70 21.99
CA THR A 228 16.51 -17.21 22.52
C THR A 228 16.04 -18.40 21.68
N ARG A 229 15.83 -19.54 22.33
CA ARG A 229 15.47 -20.81 21.67
C ARG A 229 13.97 -21.07 21.64
N TRP A 230 13.27 -20.67 22.68
CA TRP A 230 11.82 -20.74 22.76
C TRP A 230 11.28 -19.62 23.66
N LEU A 231 10.00 -19.34 23.48
CA LEU A 231 9.20 -18.48 24.36
C LEU A 231 8.04 -19.32 24.91
N ASP A 232 7.84 -19.29 26.22
CA ASP A 232 6.67 -19.84 26.88
C ASP A 232 5.64 -18.70 27.04
N LEU A 233 4.51 -18.81 26.36
CA LEU A 233 3.39 -17.89 26.48
C LEU A 233 2.56 -18.27 27.71
N VAL A 234 2.32 -17.30 28.59
CA VAL A 234 1.65 -17.49 29.88
C VAL A 234 0.48 -16.52 30.00
N GLY A 235 -0.69 -17.03 30.38
CA GLY A 235 -1.91 -16.25 30.63
C GLY A 235 -2.38 -16.46 32.06
N ASP A 236 -2.49 -15.37 32.84
CA ASP A 236 -2.89 -15.38 34.25
C ASP A 236 -2.16 -16.45 35.10
N GLY A 237 -0.87 -16.65 34.82
CA GLY A 237 0.00 -17.61 35.52
C GLY A 237 -0.04 -19.03 34.95
N THR A 238 -0.93 -19.30 34.00
CA THR A 238 -1.06 -20.61 33.33
C THR A 238 -0.21 -20.66 32.07
N ALA A 239 0.63 -21.69 31.95
CA ALA A 239 1.38 -21.93 30.72
C ALA A 239 0.44 -22.33 29.59
N LEU A 240 0.38 -21.52 28.53
CA LEU A 240 -0.55 -21.72 27.42
C LEU A 240 0.09 -22.48 26.27
N LEU A 241 1.28 -22.04 25.85
CA LEU A 241 1.90 -22.55 24.63
C LEU A 241 3.41 -22.23 24.62
N ARG A 242 4.22 -23.20 24.18
CA ARG A 242 5.63 -22.97 23.84
C ARG A 242 5.79 -22.65 22.34
N LEU A 243 6.45 -21.54 22.05
CA LEU A 243 6.82 -21.07 20.72
C LEU A 243 8.31 -21.33 20.48
N HIS A 244 8.65 -22.24 19.59
CA HIS A 244 10.05 -22.53 19.26
C HIS A 244 10.59 -21.47 18.29
N LEU A 245 11.71 -20.84 18.63
CA LEU A 245 12.38 -19.78 17.85
C LEU A 245 13.66 -20.25 17.14
N VAL A 246 14.03 -21.51 17.32
CA VAL A 246 15.09 -22.17 16.58
C VAL A 246 14.45 -23.34 15.87
N ARG A 247 14.34 -23.26 14.55
CA ARG A 247 13.95 -24.41 13.76
C ARG A 247 15.18 -25.27 13.49
N GLN A 248 15.19 -26.50 13.99
CA GLN A 248 15.93 -27.60 13.36
C GLN A 248 15.20 -27.91 12.04
N ALA A 249 15.74 -27.46 10.92
CA ALA A 249 15.39 -28.00 9.62
C ALA A 249 16.61 -27.88 8.72
N ALA A 250 16.87 -28.94 7.95
CA ALA A 250 17.91 -29.02 6.95
C ALA A 250 17.98 -27.71 6.16
N ARG A 251 19.21 -27.29 5.86
CA ARG A 251 19.58 -26.10 5.09
C ARG A 251 18.75 -26.05 3.80
N GLN A 252 17.56 -25.46 3.86
CA GLN A 252 16.78 -25.21 2.67
C GLN A 252 17.59 -24.21 1.85
N PRO A 253 17.83 -24.47 0.57
CA PRO A 253 18.39 -23.43 -0.29
C PRO A 253 17.49 -22.20 -0.14
N GLY A 254 18.12 -21.04 0.04
CA GLY A 254 17.38 -19.78 0.05
C GLY A 254 16.52 -19.69 -1.22
N PRO A 255 15.41 -18.95 -1.18
CA PRO A 255 14.56 -18.80 -2.36
C PRO A 255 15.44 -18.42 -3.55
N ALA A 256 15.24 -19.08 -4.70
CA ALA A 256 15.81 -18.60 -5.93
C ALA A 256 15.18 -17.23 -6.21
N VAL A 257 16.00 -16.20 -6.17
CA VAL A 257 15.58 -14.82 -6.35
C VAL A 257 16.17 -14.31 -7.65
N GLU A 258 15.29 -13.86 -8.54
CA GLU A 258 15.67 -13.19 -9.78
C GLU A 258 15.36 -11.70 -9.64
N GLU A 259 16.36 -10.86 -9.87
CA GLU A 259 16.27 -9.41 -9.84
C GLU A 259 16.32 -8.86 -11.27
N SER A 260 15.42 -7.95 -11.60
CA SER A 260 15.31 -7.33 -12.91
C SER A 260 14.95 -5.85 -12.78
N ALA A 261 15.17 -5.06 -13.82
CA ALA A 261 14.77 -3.66 -13.85
C ALA A 261 13.24 -3.55 -13.81
N ALA A 262 12.73 -2.60 -13.02
CA ALA A 262 11.32 -2.25 -13.04
C ALA A 262 10.93 -1.53 -14.35
N PRO A 263 9.63 -1.53 -14.73
CA PRO A 263 9.14 -0.71 -15.83
C PRO A 263 9.46 0.78 -15.62
N PRO A 264 9.52 1.57 -16.71
CA PRO A 264 9.69 3.02 -16.61
C PRO A 264 8.67 3.64 -15.65
N PRO A 265 9.05 4.65 -14.83
CA PRO A 265 8.19 5.21 -13.79
C PRO A 265 6.78 5.64 -14.24
N ALA A 266 6.66 6.22 -15.44
CA ALA A 266 5.36 6.64 -15.98
C ALA A 266 4.47 5.44 -16.39
N GLU A 267 5.05 4.37 -16.93
CA GLU A 267 4.32 3.13 -17.23
C GLU A 267 3.95 2.37 -15.95
N ARG A 268 4.80 2.47 -14.91
CA ARG A 268 4.50 1.91 -13.60
C ARG A 268 3.26 2.54 -12.98
N LEU A 269 3.06 3.85 -13.15
CA LEU A 269 1.83 4.52 -12.68
C LEU A 269 0.57 3.87 -13.30
N LEU A 270 0.59 3.62 -14.62
CA LEU A 270 -0.52 2.96 -15.32
C LEU A 270 -0.68 1.50 -14.89
N THR A 271 0.43 0.82 -14.62
CA THR A 271 0.42 -0.56 -14.09
C THR A 271 -0.18 -0.63 -12.68
N GLN A 272 0.15 0.32 -11.81
CA GLN A 272 -0.41 0.42 -10.46
C GLN A 272 -1.91 0.72 -10.50
N GLU A 273 -2.37 1.49 -11.47
CA GLU A 273 -3.80 1.71 -11.69
C GLU A 273 -4.52 0.44 -12.17
N ALA A 274 -3.90 -0.34 -13.06
CA ALA A 274 -4.39 -1.66 -13.45
C ALA A 274 -4.51 -2.60 -12.23
N GLU A 275 -3.49 -2.61 -11.37
CA GLU A 275 -3.48 -3.41 -10.13
C GLU A 275 -4.58 -2.97 -9.15
N ARG A 276 -4.76 -1.66 -8.98
CA ARG A 276 -5.81 -1.09 -8.13
C ARG A 276 -7.19 -1.51 -8.61
N ILE A 277 -7.48 -1.39 -9.92
CA ILE A 277 -8.79 -1.73 -10.46
C ILE A 277 -9.04 -3.24 -10.44
N LEU A 278 -8.01 -4.06 -10.69
CA LEU A 278 -8.07 -5.51 -10.58
C LEU A 278 -8.35 -5.94 -9.13
N ALA A 279 -7.66 -5.34 -8.15
CA ALA A 279 -7.92 -5.64 -6.74
C ALA A 279 -9.34 -5.22 -6.32
N ALA A 280 -9.79 -4.04 -6.73
CA ALA A 280 -11.12 -3.53 -6.43
C ALA A 280 -12.24 -4.32 -7.12
N ALA A 281 -11.96 -5.00 -8.24
CA ALA A 281 -12.91 -5.86 -8.92
C ALA A 281 -13.39 -7.06 -8.07
N TRP A 282 -12.63 -7.39 -7.02
CA TRP A 282 -12.92 -8.45 -6.06
C TRP A 282 -13.43 -7.93 -4.70
N ASP A 283 -13.65 -6.63 -4.58
CA ASP A 283 -14.34 -6.04 -3.43
C ASP A 283 -15.85 -6.13 -3.62
N ALA A 284 -16.62 -6.23 -2.53
CA ALA A 284 -18.09 -6.29 -2.60
C ALA A 284 -18.73 -5.07 -3.30
N ARG A 285 -18.04 -3.91 -3.27
CA ARG A 285 -18.46 -2.68 -3.95
C ARG A 285 -18.15 -2.70 -5.45
N GLY A 286 -17.26 -3.59 -5.89
CA GLY A 286 -16.72 -3.62 -7.23
C GLY A 286 -15.76 -2.46 -7.54
N PRO A 287 -15.21 -2.44 -8.76
CA PRO A 287 -14.28 -1.42 -9.19
C PRO A 287 -15.02 -0.13 -9.55
N THR A 288 -14.57 1.00 -9.02
CA THR A 288 -15.02 2.32 -9.49
C THR A 288 -14.07 2.82 -10.57
N PRO A 289 -14.57 3.21 -11.77
CA PRO A 289 -13.72 3.81 -12.77
C PRO A 289 -13.12 5.10 -12.21
N ASP A 290 -11.82 5.31 -12.44
CA ASP A 290 -11.18 6.57 -12.15
C ASP A 290 -11.56 7.55 -13.28
N PRO A 291 -12.39 8.58 -13.01
CA PRO A 291 -12.81 9.54 -14.03
C PRO A 291 -11.63 10.33 -14.60
N ASP A 292 -10.50 10.37 -13.88
CA ASP A 292 -9.34 11.19 -14.25
C ASP A 292 -8.28 10.39 -15.03
N LEU A 293 -8.51 9.10 -15.30
CA LEU A 293 -7.51 8.25 -15.95
C LEU A 293 -7.14 8.73 -17.36
N GLY A 294 -8.12 9.23 -18.11
CA GLY A 294 -7.90 9.87 -19.40
C GLY A 294 -6.98 11.10 -19.31
N GLU A 295 -7.13 11.90 -18.25
CA GLU A 295 -6.27 13.06 -17.98
C GLU A 295 -4.85 12.60 -17.67
N ILE A 296 -4.69 11.57 -16.82
CA ILE A 296 -3.38 11.00 -16.48
C ILE A 296 -2.63 10.57 -17.75
N VAL A 297 -3.26 9.76 -18.60
CA VAL A 297 -2.65 9.30 -19.86
C VAL A 297 -2.32 10.48 -20.77
N THR A 298 -3.19 11.48 -20.86
CA THR A 298 -2.98 12.67 -21.69
C THR A 298 -1.77 13.48 -21.22
N VAL A 299 -1.68 13.77 -19.91
CA VAL A 299 -0.57 14.52 -19.31
C VAL A 299 0.76 13.79 -19.54
N LEU A 300 0.80 12.48 -19.27
CA LEU A 300 2.02 11.69 -19.44
C LEU A 300 2.47 11.60 -20.89
N THR A 301 1.52 11.49 -21.83
CA THR A 301 1.82 11.44 -23.27
C THR A 301 2.31 12.80 -23.77
N HIS A 302 1.62 13.89 -23.44
CA HIS A 302 1.99 15.24 -23.90
C HIS A 302 3.30 15.75 -23.29
N ALA A 303 3.63 15.33 -22.07
CA ALA A 303 4.91 15.62 -21.44
C ALA A 303 6.07 14.75 -21.97
N GLY A 304 5.79 13.75 -22.83
CA GLY A 304 6.78 12.77 -23.29
C GLY A 304 7.29 11.85 -22.18
N ALA A 305 6.53 11.70 -21.08
CA ALA A 305 6.88 10.84 -19.96
C ALA A 305 6.65 9.34 -20.29
N ILE A 306 5.72 9.06 -21.21
CA ILE A 306 5.49 7.73 -21.79
C ILE A 306 5.95 7.76 -23.25
N ALA A 307 6.62 6.70 -23.70
CA ALA A 307 7.03 6.56 -25.09
C ALA A 307 5.81 6.46 -26.02
N ALA A 308 5.89 7.04 -27.22
CA ALA A 308 4.75 7.09 -28.15
C ALA A 308 4.26 5.70 -28.61
N ASP A 309 5.14 4.71 -28.59
CA ASP A 309 4.90 3.30 -28.92
C ASP A 309 4.64 2.43 -27.67
N SER A 310 4.55 3.03 -26.48
CA SER A 310 4.28 2.29 -25.26
C SER A 310 2.91 1.60 -25.34
N PRO A 311 2.83 0.29 -25.06
CA PRO A 311 1.56 -0.43 -25.08
C PRO A 311 0.69 -0.13 -23.85
N ALA A 312 1.25 0.48 -22.79
CA ALA A 312 0.62 0.59 -21.48
C ALA A 312 -0.76 1.29 -21.51
N PRO A 313 -0.96 2.43 -22.20
CA PRO A 313 -2.28 3.06 -22.28
C PRO A 313 -3.34 2.18 -22.97
N GLY A 314 -2.97 1.52 -24.07
CA GLY A 314 -3.86 0.62 -24.81
C GLY A 314 -4.19 -0.64 -24.03
N GLN A 315 -3.22 -1.20 -23.31
CA GLN A 315 -3.42 -2.36 -22.42
C GLN A 315 -4.38 -2.02 -21.26
N LEU A 316 -4.25 -0.81 -20.69
CA LEU A 316 -5.14 -0.34 -19.64
C LEU A 316 -6.57 -0.13 -20.16
N ALA A 317 -6.72 0.49 -21.35
CA ALA A 317 -8.03 0.62 -22.01
C ALA A 317 -8.67 -0.75 -22.29
N ALA A 318 -7.88 -1.73 -22.76
CA ALA A 318 -8.36 -3.10 -22.99
C ALA A 318 -8.79 -3.79 -21.69
N LEU A 319 -8.05 -3.60 -20.59
CA LEU A 319 -8.43 -4.11 -19.28
C LEU A 319 -9.77 -3.52 -18.80
N TYR A 320 -9.96 -2.20 -18.91
CA TYR A 320 -11.23 -1.55 -18.55
C TYR A 320 -12.39 -2.09 -19.38
N GLY A 321 -12.18 -2.27 -20.69
CA GLY A 321 -13.14 -2.92 -21.57
C GLY A 321 -13.54 -4.33 -21.12
N ARG A 322 -12.56 -5.17 -20.76
CA ARG A 322 -12.82 -6.52 -20.21
C ARG A 322 -13.59 -6.50 -18.90
N LEU A 323 -13.33 -5.52 -18.03
CA LEU A 323 -14.03 -5.39 -16.75
C LEU A 323 -15.44 -4.77 -16.88
N GLY A 324 -15.84 -4.34 -18.08
CA GLY A 324 -17.11 -3.65 -18.35
C GLY A 324 -17.15 -2.21 -17.84
N LEU A 325 -15.99 -1.57 -17.66
CA LEU A 325 -15.87 -0.23 -17.10
C LEU A 325 -15.80 0.82 -18.23
N ALA A 326 -16.88 1.57 -18.41
CA ALA A 326 -16.93 2.69 -19.34
C ALA A 326 -16.48 4.02 -18.68
N GLY A 327 -16.27 5.05 -19.50
CA GLY A 327 -16.03 6.42 -19.00
C GLY A 327 -14.62 6.69 -18.46
N HIS A 328 -13.65 5.83 -18.76
CA HIS A 328 -12.25 5.99 -18.31
C HIS A 328 -11.46 7.09 -19.05
N GLY A 329 -12.01 7.67 -20.12
CA GLY A 329 -11.43 8.84 -20.81
C GLY A 329 -10.13 8.59 -21.59
N ILE A 330 -9.63 7.35 -21.67
CA ILE A 330 -8.44 7.01 -22.45
C ILE A 330 -8.80 7.09 -23.94
N ALA A 331 -8.13 7.98 -24.67
CA ALA A 331 -8.36 8.18 -26.11
C ALA A 331 -7.60 7.17 -27.00
N VAL A 332 -6.57 6.52 -26.46
CA VAL A 332 -5.77 5.51 -27.18
C VAL A 332 -6.62 4.26 -27.43
N PRO A 333 -6.57 3.66 -28.64
CA PRO A 333 -7.26 2.40 -28.92
C PRO A 333 -6.87 1.28 -27.95
N ALA A 334 -7.84 0.46 -27.57
CA ALA A 334 -7.61 -0.70 -26.74
C ALA A 334 -6.64 -1.69 -27.43
N ALA A 335 -5.64 -2.17 -26.70
CA ALA A 335 -4.70 -3.17 -27.18
C ALA A 335 -5.41 -4.53 -27.38
N ALA A 336 -4.94 -5.32 -28.35
CA ALA A 336 -5.45 -6.67 -28.59
C ALA A 336 -5.14 -7.61 -27.41
N GLU A 337 -3.98 -7.44 -26.79
CA GLU A 337 -3.49 -8.25 -25.68
C GLU A 337 -3.21 -7.39 -24.45
N ILE A 338 -3.49 -7.97 -23.28
CA ILE A 338 -3.12 -7.40 -21.98
C ILE A 338 -2.09 -8.31 -21.30
N PRO A 339 -1.26 -7.79 -20.38
CA PRO A 339 -0.29 -8.59 -19.64
C PRO A 339 -0.91 -9.85 -19.01
N ALA A 340 -0.19 -10.97 -19.09
CA ALA A 340 -0.66 -12.26 -18.60
C ALA A 340 -1.16 -12.25 -17.13
N PRO A 341 -0.51 -11.54 -16.18
CA PRO A 341 -1.05 -11.43 -14.82
C PRO A 341 -2.43 -10.76 -14.77
N TRP A 342 -2.64 -9.71 -15.56
CA TRP A 342 -3.93 -9.00 -15.62
C TRP A 342 -5.01 -9.87 -16.25
N ALA A 343 -4.67 -10.55 -17.35
CA ALA A 343 -5.56 -11.50 -18.00
C ALA A 343 -6.00 -12.63 -17.06
N SER A 344 -5.08 -13.17 -16.27
CA SER A 344 -5.37 -14.24 -15.30
C SER A 344 -6.31 -13.78 -14.18
N VAL A 345 -6.11 -12.60 -13.60
CA VAL A 345 -7.02 -12.06 -12.56
C VAL A 345 -8.40 -11.75 -13.13
N ALA A 346 -8.45 -11.15 -14.32
CA ALA A 346 -9.71 -10.82 -14.99
C ALA A 346 -10.51 -12.10 -15.35
N ALA A 347 -9.86 -13.12 -15.91
CA ALA A 347 -10.50 -14.38 -16.26
C ALA A 347 -11.07 -15.13 -15.03
N GLN A 348 -10.36 -15.08 -13.90
CA GLN A 348 -10.83 -15.70 -12.66
C GLN A 348 -12.12 -15.05 -12.11
N ARG A 349 -12.40 -13.78 -12.45
CA ARG A 349 -13.63 -13.08 -12.02
C ARG A 349 -14.86 -13.61 -12.76
N GLU A 350 -14.67 -14.02 -14.01
CA GLU A 350 -15.72 -14.59 -14.85
C GLU A 350 -16.04 -16.05 -14.46
N ALA A 351 -15.11 -16.71 -13.77
CA ALA A 351 -15.29 -18.06 -13.25
C ALA A 351 -16.23 -18.08 -12.03
N ALA A 352 -16.87 -19.22 -11.80
CA ALA A 352 -17.69 -19.43 -10.60
C ALA A 352 -16.86 -19.19 -9.34
N PRO A 353 -17.43 -18.53 -8.31
CA PRO A 353 -16.69 -18.27 -7.08
C PRO A 353 -16.19 -19.59 -6.49
N PRO A 354 -14.93 -19.65 -6.04
CA PRO A 354 -14.41 -20.88 -5.43
C PRO A 354 -15.29 -21.25 -4.24
N ALA A 355 -15.69 -22.52 -4.16
CA ALA A 355 -16.31 -23.07 -2.97
C ALA A 355 -15.41 -22.73 -1.76
N SER A 356 -15.99 -22.48 -0.58
CA SER A 356 -15.24 -22.10 0.61
C SER A 356 -14.09 -23.10 0.83
N GLY A 357 -12.88 -22.66 0.48
CA GLY A 357 -11.69 -23.50 0.52
C GLY A 357 -11.35 -23.88 1.96
N GLN A 358 -10.52 -24.92 2.11
CA GLN A 358 -9.98 -25.30 3.41
C GLN A 358 -9.31 -24.09 4.07
N GLU A 359 -9.65 -23.83 5.34
CA GLU A 359 -8.96 -22.79 6.11
C GLU A 359 -7.52 -23.24 6.40
N VAL A 360 -6.57 -22.35 6.13
CA VAL A 360 -5.14 -22.66 6.25
C VAL A 360 -4.39 -21.45 6.78
N PHE A 361 -3.52 -21.67 7.77
CA PHE A 361 -2.67 -20.65 8.37
C PHE A 361 -1.24 -21.17 8.40
N THR A 362 -0.38 -20.63 7.55
CA THR A 362 0.93 -21.24 7.28
C THR A 362 2.07 -20.23 7.45
N PRO A 363 3.07 -20.52 8.29
CA PRO A 363 4.24 -19.66 8.42
C PRO A 363 5.15 -19.79 7.19
N LEU A 364 5.62 -18.65 6.66
CA LEU A 364 6.56 -18.63 5.54
C LEU A 364 8.00 -18.37 6.01
N ALA A 365 8.18 -17.31 6.81
CA ALA A 365 9.47 -16.87 7.33
C ALA A 365 10.58 -16.70 6.28
N VAL A 366 10.23 -16.13 5.12
CA VAL A 366 11.18 -15.86 4.03
C VAL A 366 11.57 -14.39 4.04
N VAL A 367 12.87 -14.10 4.03
CA VAL A 367 13.39 -12.73 3.87
C VAL A 367 13.79 -12.53 2.42
N LEU A 368 13.18 -11.54 1.76
CA LEU A 368 13.50 -11.15 0.39
C LEU A 368 14.82 -10.36 0.34
N PRO A 369 15.46 -10.23 -0.84
CA PRO A 369 16.54 -9.27 -1.01
C PRO A 369 16.08 -7.85 -0.65
N GLU A 370 17.04 -6.94 -0.52
CA GLU A 370 16.74 -5.52 -0.42
C GLU A 370 16.23 -5.03 -1.78
N ILE A 371 15.06 -4.39 -1.80
CA ILE A 371 14.42 -3.86 -3.01
C ILE A 371 14.21 -2.37 -2.77
N ASP A 372 14.91 -1.55 -3.54
CA ASP A 372 14.80 -0.08 -3.49
C ASP A 372 14.95 0.50 -2.07
N GLY A 373 15.88 -0.06 -1.28
CA GLY A 373 16.18 0.35 0.08
C GLY A 373 15.26 -0.22 1.17
N ALA A 374 14.23 -0.99 0.78
CA ALA A 374 13.36 -1.70 1.71
C ALA A 374 13.73 -3.18 1.81
N ARG A 375 13.58 -3.74 3.02
CA ARG A 375 13.67 -5.19 3.26
C ARG A 375 12.31 -5.73 3.66
N PHE A 376 11.97 -6.90 3.12
CA PHE A 376 10.68 -7.54 3.37
C PHE A 376 10.89 -8.96 3.91
N ALA A 377 10.14 -9.28 4.96
CA ALA A 377 9.93 -10.65 5.43
C ALA A 377 8.49 -11.07 5.11
N LEU A 378 8.35 -12.12 4.31
CA LEU A 378 7.10 -12.86 4.15
C LEU A 378 6.90 -13.70 5.40
N ALA A 379 6.01 -13.27 6.28
CA ALA A 379 5.84 -13.84 7.60
C ALA A 379 4.83 -14.99 7.62
N GLY A 380 3.80 -14.96 6.76
CA GLY A 380 2.81 -16.03 6.71
C GLY A 380 1.80 -15.86 5.59
N LEU A 381 1.10 -16.94 5.27
CA LEU A 381 -0.04 -16.96 4.36
C LEU A 381 -1.25 -17.52 5.09
N SER A 382 -2.36 -16.80 5.07
CA SER A 382 -3.63 -17.24 5.67
C SER A 382 -4.76 -17.22 4.66
N CYS A 383 -5.52 -18.31 4.58
CA CYS A 383 -6.74 -18.43 3.79
C CYS A 383 -7.87 -18.81 4.74
N ALA A 384 -8.87 -17.95 4.90
CA ALA A 384 -10.01 -18.19 5.77
C ALA A 384 -11.19 -17.31 5.37
N ALA A 385 -12.41 -17.78 5.61
CA ALA A 385 -13.65 -17.04 5.34
C ALA A 385 -13.75 -16.46 3.90
N GLY A 386 -13.21 -17.19 2.91
CA GLY A 386 -13.22 -16.76 1.51
C GLY A 386 -12.18 -15.68 1.16
N GLU A 387 -11.30 -15.32 2.09
CA GLU A 387 -10.23 -14.35 1.86
C GLU A 387 -8.86 -15.00 1.98
N SER A 388 -7.86 -14.41 1.31
CA SER A 388 -6.46 -14.83 1.39
C SER A 388 -5.56 -13.65 1.64
N HIS A 389 -4.65 -13.79 2.60
CA HIS A 389 -3.75 -12.72 3.03
C HIS A 389 -2.31 -13.22 3.13
N LEU A 390 -1.40 -12.46 2.52
CA LEU A 390 0.04 -12.58 2.71
C LEU A 390 0.49 -11.57 3.77
N HIS A 391 1.06 -12.05 4.87
CA HIS A 391 1.52 -11.23 5.99
C HIS A 391 2.97 -10.81 5.76
N VAL A 392 3.24 -9.52 5.85
CA VAL A 392 4.54 -8.92 5.50
C VAL A 392 5.02 -8.02 6.64
N VAL A 393 6.30 -8.15 6.97
CA VAL A 393 7.02 -7.22 7.83
C VAL A 393 8.10 -6.55 7.00
N ALA A 394 8.10 -5.23 6.95
CA ALA A 394 9.01 -4.44 6.15
C ALA A 394 9.84 -3.48 7.01
N ALA A 395 11.08 -3.22 6.61
CA ALA A 395 11.92 -2.20 7.21
C ALA A 395 12.59 -1.36 6.12
N GLY A 396 12.93 -0.10 6.42
CA GLY A 396 13.47 0.83 5.43
C GLY A 396 12.43 1.36 4.44
N MET A 397 11.14 1.11 4.70
CA MET A 397 10.06 1.71 3.92
C MET A 397 10.04 3.22 4.15
N PRO A 398 9.81 4.03 3.10
CA PRO A 398 9.57 5.44 3.30
C PRO A 398 8.37 5.62 4.25
N PRO A 399 8.39 6.65 5.12
CA PRO A 399 7.21 6.96 5.92
C PRO A 399 6.03 7.16 4.96
N PRO A 400 4.82 6.70 5.31
CA PRO A 400 3.65 6.93 4.49
C PRO A 400 3.49 8.43 4.29
N ALA A 401 3.84 8.92 3.10
CA ALA A 401 3.60 10.30 2.73
C ALA A 401 2.09 10.53 2.71
N ASP A 402 1.69 11.77 2.97
CA ASP A 402 0.30 12.17 3.16
C ASP A 402 -0.58 11.57 2.06
N ARG A 403 -1.70 10.93 2.46
CA ARG A 403 -2.56 10.05 1.63
C ARG A 403 -3.07 10.68 0.32
N LEU A 404 -2.85 11.98 0.13
CA LEU A 404 -3.13 12.75 -1.09
C LEU A 404 -2.07 12.63 -2.20
N THR A 405 -0.92 11.99 -1.93
CA THR A 405 0.19 11.83 -2.90
C THR A 405 0.24 10.47 -3.60
N HIS A 406 -0.56 9.48 -3.16
CA HIS A 406 -0.51 8.13 -3.71
C HIS A 406 -1.89 7.63 -4.13
N ILE A 407 -2.10 7.55 -5.45
CA ILE A 407 -2.94 6.52 -6.03
C ILE A 407 -2.29 5.17 -5.65
N GLY A 408 -2.83 4.48 -4.63
CA GLY A 408 -2.59 3.06 -4.34
C GLY A 408 -1.25 2.66 -3.68
N SER A 409 -1.33 2.11 -2.46
CA SER A 409 -0.32 1.28 -1.76
C SER A 409 1.11 1.84 -1.58
N PRO A 410 1.89 1.31 -0.62
CA PRO A 410 3.22 1.84 -0.32
C PRO A 410 4.17 1.48 -1.45
N GLY A 411 4.35 2.33 -2.48
CA GLY A 411 5.43 2.35 -3.50
C GLY A 411 5.75 1.07 -4.29
N PHE A 412 5.20 -0.07 -3.90
CA PHE A 412 5.56 -1.41 -4.29
C PHE A 412 4.30 -2.15 -4.74
N SER A 413 4.42 -2.77 -5.91
CA SER A 413 3.43 -3.68 -6.46
C SER A 413 3.71 -5.10 -5.99
N TRP A 414 2.64 -5.84 -5.68
CA TRP A 414 2.72 -7.20 -5.16
C TRP A 414 1.86 -8.13 -6.00
N TRP A 415 2.49 -9.20 -6.48
CA TRP A 415 1.82 -10.27 -7.19
C TRP A 415 2.22 -11.60 -6.61
N LEU A 416 1.28 -12.53 -6.55
CA LEU A 416 1.51 -13.92 -6.23
C LEU A 416 1.02 -14.77 -7.39
N LYS A 417 1.85 -15.71 -7.83
CA LYS A 417 1.48 -16.76 -8.77
C LYS A 417 1.39 -18.08 -8.01
N ASP A 418 0.22 -18.73 -8.07
CA ASP A 418 0.00 -20.01 -7.41
C ASP A 418 0.65 -21.18 -8.20
N GLY A 419 0.61 -22.38 -7.62
CA GLY A 419 1.14 -23.59 -8.27
C GLY A 419 0.36 -24.04 -9.52
N ALA A 420 -0.86 -23.54 -9.71
CA ALA A 420 -1.68 -23.78 -10.92
C ALA A 420 -1.38 -22.76 -12.03
N GLY A 421 -0.57 -21.74 -11.74
CA GLY A 421 -0.20 -20.69 -12.66
C GLY A 421 -1.16 -19.50 -12.68
N ASN A 422 -2.14 -19.45 -11.78
CA ASN A 422 -3.03 -18.30 -11.60
C ASN A 422 -2.30 -17.17 -10.89
N TRP A 423 -2.66 -15.95 -11.27
CA TRP A 423 -2.13 -14.73 -10.66
C TRP A 423 -3.12 -14.12 -9.68
N HIS A 424 -2.56 -13.54 -8.63
CA HIS A 424 -3.25 -12.82 -7.57
C HIS A 424 -2.53 -11.49 -7.34
N VAL A 425 -3.25 -10.38 -7.45
CA VAL A 425 -2.73 -9.06 -7.09
C VAL A 425 -2.88 -8.86 -5.58
N GLY A 426 -1.82 -8.36 -4.94
CA GLY A 426 -1.80 -8.07 -3.50
C GLY A 426 -2.10 -6.60 -3.24
N ARG A 427 -3.13 -6.32 -2.43
CA ARG A 427 -3.45 -4.97 -1.96
C ARG A 427 -3.06 -4.82 -0.50
N ALA A 428 -2.14 -3.89 -0.20
CA ALA A 428 -1.73 -3.65 1.18
C ALA A 428 -2.86 -3.05 2.01
N SER A 429 -3.00 -3.55 3.24
CA SER A 429 -3.75 -2.93 4.31
C SER A 429 -3.00 -1.72 4.86
N GLU A 430 -3.64 -1.01 5.78
CA GLU A 430 -2.92 -0.09 6.67
C GLU A 430 -1.83 -0.85 7.43
N ALA A 431 -0.69 -0.18 7.61
CA ALA A 431 0.48 -0.75 8.26
C ALA A 431 0.56 -0.33 9.72
N CYS A 432 0.78 -1.30 10.61
CA CYS A 432 1.22 -1.03 11.98
C CYS A 432 2.69 -0.60 11.94
N THR A 433 3.00 0.61 12.39
CA THR A 433 4.38 1.13 12.44
C THR A 433 4.96 0.98 13.84
N LEU A 434 6.15 0.39 13.91
CA LEU A 434 6.90 0.09 15.12
C LEU A 434 7.88 1.22 15.46
N GLY A 435 8.48 1.16 16.66
CA GLY A 435 9.30 2.27 17.17
C GLY A 435 10.56 2.56 16.35
N ASP A 436 11.08 1.56 15.62
CA ASP A 436 12.24 1.69 14.73
C ASP A 436 11.88 1.98 13.26
N GLY A 437 10.59 2.26 12.98
CA GLY A 437 10.08 2.47 11.62
C GLY A 437 9.81 1.18 10.84
N THR A 438 9.99 -0.01 11.45
CA THR A 438 9.51 -1.27 10.89
C THR A 438 7.99 -1.20 10.75
N GLN A 439 7.48 -1.71 9.64
CA GLN A 439 6.06 -1.73 9.33
C GLN A 439 5.59 -3.17 9.21
N ALA A 440 4.51 -3.54 9.88
CA ALA A 440 3.82 -4.80 9.68
C ALA A 440 2.49 -4.55 8.99
N PHE A 441 2.24 -5.22 7.89
CA PHE A 441 1.01 -5.09 7.11
C PHE A 441 0.66 -6.42 6.46
N ARG A 442 -0.54 -6.48 5.89
CA ARG A 442 -1.01 -7.64 5.13
C ARG A 442 -1.35 -7.22 3.71
N LEU A 443 -1.18 -8.14 2.79
CA LEU A 443 -1.60 -8.01 1.41
C LEU A 443 -2.82 -8.91 1.23
N ARG A 444 -4.00 -8.30 1.03
CA ARG A 444 -5.18 -9.05 0.59
C ARG A 444 -4.97 -9.46 -0.86
N LEU A 445 -5.07 -10.76 -1.12
CA LEU A 445 -4.91 -11.33 -2.45
C LEU A 445 -6.25 -11.28 -3.19
N ALA A 446 -6.22 -10.75 -4.41
CA ALA A 446 -7.36 -10.69 -5.31
C ALA A 446 -6.95 -11.33 -6.67
N PRO A 447 -7.54 -12.45 -7.07
CA PRO A 447 -8.58 -13.22 -6.37
C PRO A 447 -8.05 -13.86 -5.08
N PRO A 448 -8.92 -14.28 -4.15
CA PRO A 448 -8.53 -15.21 -3.09
C PRO A 448 -7.98 -16.52 -3.66
N LEU A 449 -7.08 -17.18 -2.94
CA LEU A 449 -6.55 -18.48 -3.31
C LEU A 449 -7.66 -19.54 -3.21
N ALA A 450 -7.91 -20.27 -4.29
CA ALA A 450 -8.86 -21.39 -4.29
C ALA A 450 -8.36 -22.58 -3.45
N ALA A 451 -7.04 -22.79 -3.44
CA ALA A 451 -6.34 -23.76 -2.61
C ALA A 451 -4.97 -23.21 -2.22
N VAL A 452 -4.47 -23.60 -1.04
CA VAL A 452 -3.12 -23.22 -0.63
C VAL A 452 -2.11 -24.07 -1.40
N PRO A 453 -1.23 -23.46 -2.21
CA PRO A 453 -0.27 -24.20 -3.00
C PRO A 453 0.86 -24.73 -2.12
N ASP A 454 1.60 -25.73 -2.59
CA ASP A 454 2.83 -26.18 -1.92
C ASP A 454 3.96 -25.17 -2.11
N THR A 455 4.01 -24.55 -3.30
CA THR A 455 4.95 -23.50 -3.67
C THR A 455 4.20 -22.34 -4.32
N ALA A 456 4.56 -21.12 -3.98
CA ALA A 456 4.06 -19.91 -4.61
C ALA A 456 5.23 -19.07 -5.11
N GLU A 457 5.02 -18.33 -6.17
CA GLU A 457 5.97 -17.35 -6.66
C GLU A 457 5.48 -15.95 -6.29
N VAL A 458 6.30 -15.19 -5.56
CA VAL A 458 6.00 -13.83 -5.15
C VAL A 458 6.83 -12.88 -5.99
N VAL A 459 6.17 -11.91 -6.61
CA VAL A 459 6.81 -10.83 -7.37
C VAL A 459 6.55 -9.51 -6.66
N VAL A 460 7.63 -8.80 -6.37
CA VAL A 460 7.61 -7.48 -5.73
C VAL A 460 8.27 -6.50 -6.68
N THR A 461 7.56 -5.45 -7.06
CA THR A 461 8.09 -4.41 -7.96
C THR A 461 8.11 -3.09 -7.23
N GLY A 462 9.29 -2.57 -6.93
CA GLY A 462 9.49 -1.24 -6.37
C GLY A 462 9.74 -0.15 -7.42
N PRO A 463 10.16 1.05 -6.98
CA PRO A 463 10.47 2.17 -7.85
C PRO A 463 11.53 1.94 -8.94
N ALA A 464 12.52 1.08 -8.72
CA ALA A 464 13.57 0.82 -9.70
C ALA A 464 13.83 -0.67 -9.90
N THR A 465 13.47 -1.49 -8.91
CA THR A 465 13.86 -2.89 -8.86
C THR A 465 12.63 -3.80 -8.83
N ARG A 466 12.69 -4.91 -9.56
CA ARG A 466 11.73 -6.00 -9.48
C ARG A 466 12.41 -7.26 -8.99
N ALA A 467 11.88 -7.85 -7.93
CA ALA A 467 12.31 -9.15 -7.43
C ALA A 467 11.23 -10.20 -7.63
N ARG A 468 11.65 -11.42 -7.94
CA ARG A 468 10.81 -12.62 -8.07
C ARG A 468 11.39 -13.70 -7.18
N ALA A 469 10.58 -14.28 -6.29
CA ALA A 469 11.02 -15.28 -5.33
C ALA A 469 10.07 -16.48 -5.29
N ALA A 470 10.63 -17.69 -5.42
CA ALA A 470 9.90 -18.93 -5.17
C ALA A 470 9.86 -19.22 -3.67
N VAL A 471 8.66 -19.39 -3.11
CA VAL A 471 8.40 -19.57 -1.68
C VAL A 471 7.73 -20.92 -1.45
N ALA A 472 8.34 -21.75 -0.61
CA ALA A 472 7.69 -22.95 -0.10
C ALA A 472 6.62 -22.51 0.91
N VAL A 473 5.37 -22.89 0.65
CA VAL A 473 4.23 -22.55 1.50
C VAL A 473 4.01 -23.70 2.46
N ARG A 474 3.80 -24.93 2.00
CA ARG A 474 3.71 -26.08 2.90
C ARG A 474 5.10 -26.65 3.21
N PRO A 475 5.43 -26.95 4.47
CA PRO A 475 6.61 -27.75 4.75
C PRO A 475 6.40 -29.16 4.16
N ALA A 476 7.45 -29.72 3.55
CA ALA A 476 7.44 -31.11 3.12
C ALA A 476 6.99 -32.02 4.27
N PRO A 477 6.18 -33.07 4.01
CA PRO A 477 5.73 -33.98 5.04
C PRO A 477 6.94 -34.50 5.82
N GLN A 478 6.87 -34.42 7.15
CA GLN A 478 7.85 -35.07 8.01
C GLN A 478 7.74 -36.57 7.74
N THR A 479 8.75 -37.15 7.10
CA THR A 479 8.96 -38.58 7.18
C THR A 479 9.17 -38.90 8.65
N SER A 480 8.18 -39.55 9.25
CA SER A 480 8.31 -40.20 10.54
C SER A 480 9.44 -41.23 10.42
N GLU A 481 10.61 -40.90 10.94
CA GLU A 481 11.55 -41.93 11.35
C GLU A 481 11.03 -42.48 12.68
N ASP A 482 10.51 -43.70 12.61
CA ASP A 482 10.20 -44.58 13.74
C ASP A 482 11.49 -45.03 14.46
#